data_AF-A0A1U7CJB4-F1
#
_entry.id   AF-A0A1U7CJB4-F1
#
_cell.length_a   1.000
_cell.length_b   1.000
_cell.length_c   1.000
_cell.angle_alpha   90.00
_cell.angle_beta   90.00
_cell.angle_gamma   90.00
#
_symmetry.space_group_name_H-M   'P 1'
#
loop_
_entity.id
_entity.type
_entity.pdbx_description
1 polymer ?
#
loop_
_entity_poly.entity_id
_entity_poly.type
_entity_poly.pdbx_seq_one_letter_code
_entity_poly.pdbx_strand_id
1 'polypeptide(L)'
;MSTDAQLQANRANAKKSCGPKSDEGKARSRLNALKHGMRAKTVNPILPHEDPAELEAKIQEWVDDYQPTNAVERELVVRAARISWTLDRAERYETALLARKVRKAMLRSRAKRTEKVCELGRKLFYMAGKRLLPISGPAWTDDPSAFVARLEESPEGAQWLLDRWVEMRCLIISNENWTFLDQFRFVRLLGKQPLAAIDDPELNEIFLAWETIEEKWGTRFWLQMQEMTPYEDPAFSAWRVWREIVPRPESPEAGVAFLRGIAEREIERLQDLLVDLEEIEGEDAMELAEQASFSASDTFERLRRFQTARTRDLLRTIDLLTKIRKAEAHASKPEKKRRRNPIRRPPGSRSPAPRRTGPTRSKPWSLRAWPITWRSCWRRGKGPPEHPETARTKPMDEIPKPLYRFRLNRWRPGSPRAKEANPARGSRG
;
A
#
# COMPACT_ATOMS: atom_id res chain seq x y z
N MET A 1 -4.73 -35.47 -0.41
CA MET A 1 -5.59 -36.45 0.32
C MET A 1 -5.51 -36.13 1.80
N SER A 2 -6.62 -36.15 2.53
CA SER A 2 -6.67 -35.90 3.97
C SER A 2 -6.22 -37.15 4.73
N THR A 3 -5.42 -37.01 5.78
CA THR A 3 -4.97 -38.15 6.61
C THR A 3 -6.09 -38.65 7.53
N ASP A 4 -6.00 -39.90 8.00
CA ASP A 4 -7.00 -40.50 8.90
C ASP A 4 -7.14 -39.73 10.22
N ALA A 5 -6.04 -39.19 10.73
CA ALA A 5 -6.03 -38.31 11.90
C ALA A 5 -6.83 -37.02 11.64
N GLN A 6 -6.71 -36.42 10.44
CA GLN A 6 -7.51 -35.26 10.05
C GLN A 6 -9.00 -35.61 9.91
N LEU A 7 -9.33 -36.80 9.40
CA LEU A 7 -10.71 -37.27 9.28
C LEU A 7 -11.38 -37.51 10.65
N GLN A 8 -10.68 -38.12 11.60
CA GLN A 8 -11.18 -38.29 12.97
C GLN A 8 -11.36 -36.96 13.70
N ALA A 9 -10.38 -36.05 13.59
CA ALA A 9 -10.48 -34.71 14.17
C ALA A 9 -11.66 -33.93 13.59
N ASN A 10 -11.87 -33.99 12.26
CA ASN A 10 -13.00 -33.35 11.60
C ASN A 10 -14.35 -33.94 12.05
N ARG A 11 -14.46 -35.27 12.22
CA ARG A 11 -15.66 -35.92 12.77
C ARG A 11 -15.95 -35.51 14.22
N ALA A 12 -14.92 -35.38 15.05
CA ALA A 12 -15.08 -34.93 16.44
C ALA A 12 -15.48 -33.44 16.53
N ASN A 13 -14.88 -32.59 15.69
CA ASN A 13 -15.22 -31.17 15.62
C ASN A 13 -16.63 -30.93 15.05
N ALA A 14 -17.07 -31.74 14.10
CA ALA A 14 -18.42 -31.68 13.55
C ALA A 14 -19.50 -31.94 14.62
N LYS A 15 -19.25 -32.87 15.56
CA LYS A 15 -20.18 -33.13 16.69
C LYS A 15 -20.30 -31.96 17.67
N LYS A 16 -19.27 -31.10 17.76
CA LYS A 16 -19.25 -29.89 18.61
C LYS A 16 -19.78 -28.64 17.89
N SER A 17 -19.74 -28.63 16.56
CA SER A 17 -20.27 -27.57 15.70
C SER A 17 -21.74 -27.80 15.38
N CYS A 18 -22.61 -27.73 16.39
CA CYS A 18 -24.03 -27.55 16.13
C CYS A 18 -24.23 -26.06 15.83
N GLY A 19 -24.54 -25.70 14.59
CA GLY A 19 -24.90 -24.33 14.23
C GLY A 19 -26.03 -23.75 15.13
N PRO A 20 -26.29 -22.44 15.06
CA PRO A 20 -27.21 -21.78 15.98
C PRO A 20 -28.60 -22.42 15.94
N LYS A 21 -29.08 -22.90 17.10
CA LYS A 21 -30.37 -23.60 17.21
C LYS A 21 -31.53 -22.67 17.60
N SER A 22 -31.27 -21.57 18.31
CA SER A 22 -32.27 -20.56 18.66
C SER A 22 -32.51 -19.59 17.49
N ASP A 23 -33.70 -19.01 17.42
CA ASP A 23 -34.04 -18.05 16.37
C ASP A 23 -33.22 -16.76 16.48
N GLU A 24 -32.88 -16.33 17.71
CA GLU A 24 -31.90 -15.26 17.97
C GLU A 24 -30.48 -15.64 17.53
N GLY A 25 -30.08 -16.91 17.70
CA GLY A 25 -28.80 -17.43 17.23
C GLY A 25 -28.74 -17.48 15.70
N LYS A 26 -29.83 -17.90 15.05
CA LYS A 26 -29.96 -17.93 13.59
C LYS A 26 -29.97 -16.51 13.01
N ALA A 27 -30.67 -15.56 13.66
CA ALA A 27 -30.68 -14.16 13.27
C ALA A 27 -29.27 -13.55 13.34
N ARG A 28 -28.52 -13.77 14.43
CA ARG A 28 -27.12 -13.35 14.56
C ARG A 28 -26.22 -14.01 13.51
N SER A 29 -26.35 -15.31 13.31
CA SER A 29 -25.54 -16.03 12.31
C SER A 29 -25.85 -15.60 10.87
N ARG A 30 -27.10 -15.24 10.56
CA ARG A 30 -27.51 -14.68 9.26
C ARG A 30 -26.81 -13.36 8.95
N LEU A 31 -26.46 -12.58 9.98
CA LEU A 31 -25.73 -11.32 9.85
C LEU A 31 -24.21 -11.53 9.65
N ASN A 32 -23.65 -12.69 10.02
CA ASN A 32 -22.22 -12.99 9.79
C ASN A 32 -21.87 -13.19 8.30
N ALA A 33 -22.85 -13.55 7.47
CA ALA A 33 -22.69 -13.66 6.02
C ALA A 33 -22.84 -12.32 5.28
N LEU A 34 -23.16 -11.24 6.00
CA LEU A 34 -23.40 -9.92 5.41
C LEU A 34 -22.06 -9.26 5.03
N LYS A 35 -21.67 -9.38 3.77
CA LYS A 35 -20.41 -8.77 3.27
C LYS A 35 -20.49 -7.25 3.14
N HIS A 36 -21.64 -6.73 2.69
CA HIS A 36 -21.82 -5.31 2.36
C HIS A 36 -23.23 -4.76 2.67
N GLY A 37 -24.21 -5.60 3.03
CA GLY A 37 -25.58 -5.17 3.35
C GLY A 37 -26.45 -4.64 2.21
N MET A 38 -25.86 -4.11 1.12
CA MET A 38 -26.56 -3.46 0.00
C MET A 38 -27.67 -4.24 -0.72
N ARG A 39 -27.74 -5.58 -0.60
CA ARG A 39 -28.78 -6.42 -1.25
C ARG A 39 -29.76 -7.08 -0.28
N ALA A 40 -29.66 -6.80 1.00
CA ALA A 40 -30.51 -7.46 1.97
C ALA A 40 -31.92 -6.84 1.96
N LYS A 41 -32.91 -7.57 1.42
CA LYS A 41 -34.34 -7.19 1.51
C LYS A 41 -34.90 -7.25 2.94
N THR A 42 -34.21 -7.94 3.84
CA THR A 42 -34.70 -8.28 5.20
C THR A 42 -33.86 -7.67 6.31
N VAL A 43 -32.74 -7.00 5.99
CA VAL A 43 -31.98 -6.30 7.04
C VAL A 43 -32.70 -4.98 7.27
N ASN A 44 -33.18 -4.82 8.50
CA ASN A 44 -33.54 -3.56 9.14
C ASN A 44 -32.68 -2.42 8.55
N PRO A 45 -33.18 -1.18 8.38
CA PRO A 45 -32.43 -0.12 7.70
C PRO A 45 -31.07 0.22 8.34
N ILE A 46 -30.76 -0.37 9.49
CA ILE A 46 -29.59 -0.22 10.34
C ILE A 46 -28.80 -1.53 10.35
N LEU A 47 -27.51 -1.47 10.01
CA LEU A 47 -26.57 -2.59 10.17
C LEU A 47 -26.20 -2.79 11.64
N PRO A 48 -25.71 -3.96 12.07
CA PRO A 48 -25.42 -4.24 13.48
C PRO A 48 -24.42 -3.32 14.18
N HIS A 49 -23.66 -2.52 13.42
CA HIS A 49 -22.64 -1.58 13.92
C HIS A 49 -23.05 -0.11 13.70
N GLU A 50 -24.24 0.13 13.16
CA GLU A 50 -24.78 1.47 12.97
C GLU A 50 -25.67 1.82 14.15
N ASP A 51 -25.64 3.09 14.56
CA ASP A 51 -26.50 3.57 15.64
C ASP A 51 -27.91 3.87 15.10
N PRO A 52 -28.96 3.22 15.61
CA PRO A 52 -30.34 3.57 15.29
C PRO A 52 -30.68 5.04 15.56
N ALA A 53 -30.08 5.65 16.59
CA ALA A 53 -30.34 7.02 16.98
C ALA A 53 -29.84 8.03 15.94
N GLU A 54 -28.70 7.76 15.29
CA GLU A 54 -28.18 8.61 14.20
C GLU A 54 -29.08 8.60 12.97
N LEU A 55 -29.62 7.42 12.61
CA LEU A 55 -30.57 7.31 11.51
C LEU A 55 -31.87 8.07 11.84
N GLU A 56 -32.40 7.91 13.04
CA GLU A 56 -33.62 8.61 13.46
C GLU A 56 -33.38 10.13 13.51
N ALA A 57 -32.24 10.59 14.01
CA ALA A 57 -31.87 11.99 13.99
C ALA A 57 -31.82 12.56 12.57
N LYS A 58 -31.22 11.84 11.61
CA LYS A 58 -31.21 12.24 10.19
C LYS A 58 -32.61 12.27 9.59
N ILE A 59 -33.47 11.31 9.95
CA ILE A 59 -34.87 11.31 9.51
C ILE A 59 -35.60 12.53 10.08
N GLN A 60 -35.41 12.84 11.36
CA GLN A 60 -36.04 13.96 12.03
C GLN A 60 -35.58 15.30 11.43
N GLU A 61 -34.28 15.46 11.17
CA GLU A 61 -33.71 16.62 10.47
C GLU A 61 -34.42 16.85 9.12
N TRP A 62 -34.59 15.80 8.31
CA TRP A 62 -35.29 15.92 7.03
C TRP A 62 -36.77 16.26 7.18
N VAL A 63 -37.43 15.74 8.22
CA VAL A 63 -38.83 16.07 8.53
C VAL A 63 -38.97 17.53 8.96
N ASP A 64 -38.06 18.02 9.80
CA ASP A 64 -38.03 19.39 10.30
C ASP A 64 -37.76 20.40 9.17
N ASP A 65 -36.84 20.07 8.25
CA ASP A 65 -36.50 20.88 7.08
C ASP A 65 -37.64 20.95 6.06
N TYR A 66 -38.24 19.80 5.73
CA TYR A 66 -39.27 19.75 4.70
C TYR A 66 -40.66 20.15 5.21
N GLN A 67 -40.94 20.02 6.51
CA GLN A 67 -42.24 20.31 7.13
C GLN A 67 -43.41 19.64 6.39
N PRO A 68 -43.50 18.30 6.36
CA PRO A 68 -44.56 17.60 5.65
C PRO A 68 -45.93 17.91 6.27
N THR A 69 -46.91 18.29 5.45
CA THR A 69 -48.25 18.69 5.91
C THR A 69 -49.23 17.53 6.06
N ASN A 70 -48.93 16.39 5.43
CA ASN A 70 -49.77 15.20 5.44
C ASN A 70 -48.95 13.91 5.51
N ALA A 71 -49.63 12.79 5.74
CA ALA A 71 -49.00 11.48 5.91
C ALA A 71 -48.22 11.01 4.65
N VAL A 72 -48.68 11.39 3.44
CA VAL A 72 -48.02 11.01 2.18
C VAL A 72 -46.72 11.78 2.02
N GLU A 73 -46.72 13.09 2.27
CA GLU A 73 -45.51 13.90 2.28
C GLU A 73 -44.51 13.37 3.31
N ARG A 74 -44.98 13.06 4.52
CA ARG A 74 -44.13 12.53 5.60
C ARG A 74 -43.45 11.23 5.17
N GLU A 75 -44.19 10.30 4.57
CA GLU A 75 -43.61 9.05 4.06
C GLU A 75 -42.56 9.29 2.97
N LEU A 76 -42.80 10.24 2.05
CA LEU A 76 -41.82 10.57 1.01
C LEU A 76 -40.53 11.18 1.59
N VAL A 77 -40.65 12.08 2.57
CA VAL A 77 -39.50 12.69 3.26
C VAL A 77 -38.69 11.64 4.02
N VAL A 78 -39.35 10.80 4.82
CA VAL A 78 -38.71 9.71 5.56
C VAL A 78 -38.02 8.73 4.60
N ARG A 79 -38.67 8.39 3.49
CA ARG A 79 -38.09 7.53 2.45
C ARG A 79 -36.85 8.16 1.82
N ALA A 80 -36.87 9.45 1.52
CA ALA A 80 -35.73 10.16 0.96
C ALA A 80 -34.53 10.16 1.92
N ALA A 81 -34.77 10.43 3.21
CA ALA A 81 -33.75 10.38 4.26
C ALA A 81 -33.10 8.98 4.36
N ARG A 82 -33.89 7.91 4.33
CA ARG A 82 -33.39 6.51 4.33
C ARG A 82 -32.57 6.16 3.08
N ILE A 83 -32.96 6.69 1.92
CA ILE A 83 -32.19 6.50 0.68
C ILE A 83 -30.85 7.24 0.77
N SER A 84 -30.84 8.48 1.28
CA SER A 84 -29.62 9.23 1.56
C SER A 84 -28.70 8.48 2.52
N TRP A 85 -29.20 7.97 3.65
CA TRP A 85 -28.41 7.14 4.57
C TRP A 85 -27.76 5.93 3.89
N THR A 86 -28.49 5.31 2.97
CA THR A 86 -27.99 4.15 2.22
C THR A 86 -26.90 4.54 1.22
N LEU A 87 -26.96 5.74 0.63
CA LEU A 87 -25.90 6.30 -0.22
C LEU A 87 -24.65 6.61 0.61
N ASP A 88 -24.80 7.29 1.75
CA ASP A 88 -23.69 7.62 2.66
C ASP A 88 -22.95 6.34 3.11
N ARG A 89 -23.71 5.26 3.38
CA ARG A 89 -23.13 3.94 3.65
C ARG A 89 -22.35 3.37 2.46
N ALA A 90 -22.89 3.49 1.24
CA ALA A 90 -22.24 2.99 0.05
C ALA A 90 -20.92 3.72 -0.24
N GLU A 91 -20.89 5.05 -0.03
CA GLU A 91 -19.69 5.87 -0.16
C GLU A 91 -18.63 5.52 0.88
N ARG A 92 -19.01 5.39 2.16
CA ARG A 92 -18.09 4.90 3.21
C ARG A 92 -17.51 3.53 2.86
N TYR A 93 -18.34 2.63 2.34
CA TYR A 93 -17.89 1.31 1.90
C TYR A 93 -16.92 1.39 0.71
N GLU A 94 -17.19 2.25 -0.27
CA GLU A 94 -16.31 2.48 -1.42
C GLU A 94 -14.93 2.97 -0.97
N THR A 95 -14.89 4.02 -0.14
CA THR A 95 -13.66 4.58 0.42
C THR A 95 -12.86 3.53 1.18
N ALA A 96 -13.51 2.75 2.05
CA ALA A 96 -12.85 1.69 2.80
C ALA A 96 -12.28 0.58 1.87
N LEU A 97 -13.01 0.25 0.80
CA LEU A 97 -12.60 -0.76 -0.17
C LEU A 97 -11.38 -0.29 -0.98
N LEU A 98 -11.37 0.95 -1.44
CA LEU A 98 -10.26 1.58 -2.14
C LEU A 98 -9.04 1.72 -1.24
N ALA A 99 -9.18 2.26 -0.03
CA ALA A 99 -8.09 2.39 0.93
C ALA A 99 -7.46 1.03 1.27
N ARG A 100 -8.25 -0.04 1.34
CA ARG A 100 -7.73 -1.41 1.52
C ARG A 100 -6.98 -1.90 0.29
N LYS A 101 -7.42 -1.57 -0.92
CA LYS A 101 -6.75 -1.94 -2.18
C LYS A 101 -5.40 -1.24 -2.30
N VAL A 102 -5.36 0.07 -2.07
CA VAL A 102 -4.13 0.89 -2.02
C VAL A 102 -3.12 0.30 -1.05
N ARG A 103 -3.50 0.12 0.23
CA ARG A 103 -2.61 -0.49 1.24
C ARG A 103 -2.07 -1.86 0.82
N LYS A 104 -2.91 -2.72 0.22
CA LYS A 104 -2.48 -4.03 -0.27
C LYS A 104 -1.53 -3.93 -1.45
N ALA A 105 -1.72 -2.98 -2.35
CA ALA A 105 -0.83 -2.75 -3.48
C ALA A 105 0.56 -2.33 -2.99
N MET A 106 0.62 -1.34 -2.09
CA MET A 106 1.87 -0.87 -1.47
C MET A 106 2.61 -2.00 -0.75
N LEU A 107 1.93 -2.75 0.12
CA LEU A 107 2.53 -3.87 0.84
C LEU A 107 3.08 -4.96 -0.09
N ARG A 108 2.39 -5.24 -1.21
CA ARG A 108 2.86 -6.21 -2.20
C ARG A 108 4.07 -5.69 -2.97
N SER A 109 4.07 -4.41 -3.34
CA SER A 109 5.20 -3.78 -4.02
C SER A 109 6.46 -3.87 -3.15
N ARG A 110 6.35 -3.46 -1.88
CA ARG A 110 7.42 -3.58 -0.90
C ARG A 110 7.90 -5.02 -0.73
N ALA A 111 6.98 -5.98 -0.54
CA ALA A 111 7.35 -7.39 -0.39
C ALA A 111 8.14 -7.94 -1.58
N LYS A 112 7.77 -7.58 -2.82
CA LYS A 112 8.49 -7.98 -4.03
C LYS A 112 9.90 -7.39 -4.09
N ARG A 113 10.06 -6.13 -3.71
CA ARG A 113 11.39 -5.48 -3.65
C ARG A 113 12.27 -6.15 -2.60
N THR A 114 11.75 -6.40 -1.40
CA THR A 114 12.48 -7.14 -0.36
C THR A 114 12.89 -8.54 -0.79
N GLU A 115 12.03 -9.26 -1.53
CA GLU A 115 12.36 -10.56 -2.11
C GLU A 115 13.53 -10.46 -3.11
N LYS A 116 13.48 -9.48 -4.03
CA LYS A 116 14.57 -9.19 -4.98
C LYS A 116 15.88 -8.85 -4.26
N VAL A 117 15.84 -8.03 -3.21
CA VAL A 117 17.00 -7.68 -2.36
C VAL A 117 17.60 -8.93 -1.72
N CYS A 118 16.77 -9.82 -1.17
CA CYS A 118 17.26 -11.05 -0.55
C CYS A 118 17.90 -12.00 -1.59
N GLU A 119 17.35 -12.08 -2.79
CA GLU A 119 17.94 -12.86 -3.89
C GLU A 119 19.29 -12.28 -4.32
N LEU A 120 19.37 -10.96 -4.52
CA LEU A 120 20.60 -10.26 -4.90
C LEU A 120 21.67 -10.38 -3.81
N GLY A 121 21.32 -10.19 -2.54
CA GLY A 121 22.26 -10.34 -1.42
C GLY A 121 22.82 -11.76 -1.30
N ARG A 122 22.00 -12.79 -1.60
CA ARG A 122 22.48 -14.18 -1.69
C ARG A 122 23.47 -14.38 -2.84
N LYS A 123 23.18 -13.80 -4.02
CA LYS A 123 24.09 -13.87 -5.18
C LYS A 123 25.39 -13.10 -4.91
N LEU A 124 25.31 -11.94 -4.27
CA LEU A 124 26.48 -11.13 -3.93
C LEU A 124 27.52 -11.92 -3.12
N PHE A 125 27.07 -12.76 -2.20
CA PHE A 125 27.97 -13.60 -1.36
C PHE A 125 28.10 -15.05 -1.83
N TYR A 126 27.87 -15.33 -3.12
CA TYR A 126 27.99 -16.66 -3.70
C TYR A 126 28.88 -16.62 -4.94
N MET A 127 29.84 -17.54 -5.05
CA MET A 127 30.63 -17.72 -6.28
C MET A 127 29.92 -18.69 -7.23
N ALA A 128 29.35 -18.18 -8.32
CA ALA A 128 28.71 -18.98 -9.38
C ALA A 128 29.75 -19.65 -10.30
N GLY A 129 29.33 -20.61 -11.14
CA GLY A 129 30.19 -21.30 -12.11
C GLY A 129 30.56 -22.75 -11.78
N LYS A 130 31.13 -23.47 -12.76
CA LYS A 130 31.53 -24.87 -12.61
C LYS A 130 32.84 -24.96 -11.82
N ARG A 131 32.78 -25.62 -10.67
CA ARG A 131 33.96 -25.97 -9.86
C ARG A 131 34.57 -27.27 -10.38
N LEU A 132 35.81 -27.55 -9.99
CA LEU A 132 36.51 -28.82 -10.25
C LEU A 132 35.79 -30.08 -9.71
N LEU A 133 34.75 -29.92 -8.87
CA LEU A 133 33.97 -30.99 -8.23
C LEU A 133 32.55 -31.14 -8.83
N PRO A 134 31.84 -32.28 -8.64
CA PRO A 134 30.64 -32.67 -9.42
C PRO A 134 29.41 -31.75 -9.28
N ILE A 135 29.43 -30.81 -8.33
CA ILE A 135 28.34 -29.85 -8.16
C ILE A 135 28.67 -28.64 -9.02
N SER A 136 28.15 -28.64 -10.24
CA SER A 136 28.12 -27.44 -11.07
C SER A 136 27.38 -26.35 -10.31
N GLY A 137 28.01 -25.18 -10.12
CA GLY A 137 27.36 -24.03 -9.52
C GLY A 137 26.15 -23.56 -10.35
N PRO A 138 25.30 -22.69 -9.78
CA PRO A 138 24.14 -22.15 -10.47
C PRO A 138 24.54 -21.39 -11.74
N ALA A 139 23.70 -21.50 -12.77
CA ALA A 139 23.93 -20.95 -14.11
C ALA A 139 23.56 -19.45 -14.21
N TRP A 140 24.21 -18.61 -13.41
CA TRP A 140 24.14 -17.15 -13.55
C TRP A 140 25.54 -16.55 -13.53
N THR A 141 25.70 -15.39 -14.16
CA THR A 141 26.99 -14.70 -14.29
C THR A 141 27.39 -14.05 -12.97
N ASP A 142 28.56 -14.40 -12.44
CA ASP A 142 29.04 -13.84 -11.18
C ASP A 142 29.61 -12.43 -11.32
N ASP A 143 28.73 -11.43 -11.22
CA ASP A 143 29.07 -10.02 -11.34
C ASP A 143 28.68 -9.24 -10.06
N PRO A 144 29.62 -9.09 -9.10
CA PRO A 144 29.36 -8.37 -7.86
C PRO A 144 29.00 -6.90 -8.09
N SER A 145 29.59 -6.26 -9.10
CA SER A 145 29.32 -4.85 -9.40
C SER A 145 27.87 -4.66 -9.84
N ALA A 146 27.35 -5.56 -10.66
CA ALA A 146 25.96 -5.55 -11.08
C ALA A 146 25.00 -5.85 -9.93
N PHE A 147 25.36 -6.71 -8.97
CA PHE A 147 24.50 -6.94 -7.80
C PHE A 147 24.44 -5.75 -6.87
N VAL A 148 25.58 -5.09 -6.60
CA VAL A 148 25.62 -3.87 -5.78
C VAL A 148 24.81 -2.77 -6.45
N ALA A 149 25.04 -2.49 -7.73
CA ALA A 149 24.28 -1.49 -8.48
C ALA A 149 22.77 -1.76 -8.43
N ARG A 150 22.34 -3.03 -8.58
CA ARG A 150 20.92 -3.39 -8.52
C ARG A 150 20.31 -3.35 -7.12
N LEU A 151 21.12 -3.49 -6.08
CA LEU A 151 20.68 -3.26 -4.70
C LEU A 151 20.49 -1.77 -4.43
N GLU A 152 21.35 -0.94 -4.99
CA GLU A 152 21.30 0.53 -4.91
C GLU A 152 20.14 1.15 -5.70
N GLU A 153 19.40 0.39 -6.51
CA GLU A 153 18.17 0.84 -7.20
C GLU A 153 16.96 1.07 -6.26
N SER A 154 17.04 0.71 -4.98
CA SER A 154 15.89 0.75 -4.08
C SER A 154 16.28 1.06 -2.63
N PRO A 155 15.42 1.76 -1.85
CA PRO A 155 15.68 2.02 -0.44
C PRO A 155 15.93 0.75 0.36
N GLU A 156 15.16 -0.33 0.11
CA GLU A 156 15.37 -1.59 0.83
C GLU A 156 16.71 -2.25 0.53
N GLY A 157 17.24 -2.08 -0.69
CA GLY A 157 18.53 -2.65 -1.08
C GLY A 157 19.72 -1.81 -0.60
N ALA A 158 19.63 -0.48 -0.70
CA ALA A 158 20.62 0.43 -0.13
C ALA A 158 20.71 0.29 1.40
N GLN A 159 19.57 0.18 2.10
CA GLN A 159 19.54 -0.10 3.54
C GLN A 159 20.17 -1.47 3.85
N TRP A 160 19.90 -2.48 3.02
CA TRP A 160 20.50 -3.80 3.20
C TRP A 160 22.03 -3.76 3.07
N LEU A 161 22.57 -3.01 2.11
CA LEU A 161 24.01 -2.79 1.95
C LEU A 161 24.60 -2.02 3.13
N LEU A 162 23.92 -0.96 3.57
CA LEU A 162 24.31 -0.14 4.71
C LEU A 162 24.45 -1.01 5.98
N ASP A 163 23.47 -1.88 6.24
CA ASP A 163 23.53 -2.81 7.37
C ASP A 163 24.75 -3.74 7.29
N ARG A 164 25.11 -4.24 6.09
CA ARG A 164 26.29 -5.09 5.91
C ARG A 164 27.59 -4.32 6.13
N TRP A 165 27.67 -3.08 5.69
CA TRP A 165 28.84 -2.23 5.94
C TRP A 165 28.97 -1.85 7.42
N VAL A 166 27.86 -1.60 8.11
CA VAL A 166 27.85 -1.39 9.57
C VAL A 166 28.33 -2.65 10.31
N GLU A 167 27.88 -3.84 9.91
CA GLU A 167 28.39 -5.11 10.44
C GLU A 167 29.91 -5.24 10.23
N MET A 168 30.39 -4.88 9.04
CA MET A 168 31.81 -4.93 8.70
C MET A 168 32.63 -3.95 9.53
N ARG A 169 32.15 -2.72 9.71
CA ARG A 169 32.78 -1.73 10.59
C ARG A 169 32.85 -2.22 12.04
N CYS A 170 31.78 -2.85 12.55
CA CYS A 170 31.78 -3.44 13.89
C CYS A 170 32.84 -4.54 14.04
N LEU A 171 32.99 -5.42 13.04
CA LEU A 171 34.03 -6.46 13.03
C LEU A 171 35.44 -5.88 13.03
N ILE A 172 35.68 -4.81 12.26
CA ILE A 172 36.99 -4.12 12.23
C ILE A 172 37.30 -3.50 13.59
N ILE A 173 36.31 -2.86 14.24
CA ILE A 173 36.49 -2.21 15.54
C ILE A 173 36.65 -3.21 16.67
N SER A 174 36.03 -4.39 16.59
CA SER A 174 36.15 -5.42 17.65
C SER A 174 37.55 -6.03 17.73
N ASN A 175 38.40 -5.82 16.72
CA ASN A 175 39.75 -6.39 16.65
C ASN A 175 39.77 -7.92 16.81
N GLU A 176 38.74 -8.57 16.27
CA GLU A 176 38.63 -10.03 16.20
C GLU A 176 39.35 -10.52 14.94
N ASN A 177 39.73 -11.80 14.93
CA ASN A 177 40.42 -12.38 13.77
C ASN A 177 39.48 -12.42 12.55
N TRP A 178 40.02 -12.02 11.40
CA TRP A 178 39.29 -12.10 10.13
C TRP A 178 39.09 -13.55 9.73
N THR A 179 37.90 -13.90 9.24
CA THR A 179 37.71 -15.17 8.56
C THR A 179 37.79 -15.00 7.05
N PHE A 180 37.97 -16.11 6.33
CA PHE A 180 37.86 -16.15 4.87
C PHE A 180 36.55 -15.50 4.38
N LEU A 181 35.44 -15.74 5.08
CA LEU A 181 34.14 -15.20 4.70
C LEU A 181 34.06 -13.69 4.91
N ASP A 182 34.73 -13.15 5.92
CA ASP A 182 34.75 -11.71 6.18
C ASP A 182 35.55 -10.97 5.11
N GLN A 183 36.72 -11.49 4.74
CA GLN A 183 37.51 -10.96 3.62
C GLN A 183 36.72 -11.02 2.31
N PHE A 184 36.09 -12.18 2.03
CA PHE A 184 35.25 -12.33 0.85
C PHE A 184 34.08 -11.33 0.84
N ARG A 185 33.35 -11.20 1.95
CA ARG A 185 32.24 -10.23 2.05
C ARG A 185 32.72 -8.79 1.87
N PHE A 186 33.86 -8.41 2.47
CA PHE A 186 34.42 -7.08 2.36
C PHE A 186 34.66 -6.69 0.89
N VAL A 187 35.35 -7.56 0.14
CA VAL A 187 35.62 -7.33 -1.29
C VAL A 187 34.33 -7.30 -2.11
N ARG A 188 33.41 -8.22 -1.82
CA ARG A 188 32.17 -8.35 -2.58
C ARG A 188 31.23 -7.17 -2.34
N LEU A 189 31.19 -6.62 -1.13
CA LEU A 189 30.43 -5.40 -0.82
C LEU A 189 30.92 -4.17 -1.59
N LEU A 190 32.20 -4.11 -1.97
CA LEU A 190 32.74 -3.10 -2.88
C LEU A 190 32.34 -3.32 -4.35
N GLY A 191 31.58 -4.39 -4.64
CA GLY A 191 31.24 -4.76 -6.02
C GLY A 191 32.44 -5.33 -6.80
N LYS A 192 33.52 -5.74 -6.12
CA LYS A 192 34.76 -6.20 -6.76
C LYS A 192 34.90 -7.73 -6.70
N GLN A 193 35.69 -8.28 -7.61
CA GLN A 193 36.12 -9.68 -7.58
C GLN A 193 37.46 -9.79 -6.85
N PRO A 194 37.66 -10.75 -5.92
CA PRO A 194 38.94 -10.90 -5.20
C PRO A 194 40.17 -11.08 -6.10
N LEU A 195 40.02 -11.73 -7.26
CA LEU A 195 41.12 -11.89 -8.21
C LEU A 195 41.59 -10.60 -8.86
N ALA A 196 40.76 -9.55 -8.85
CA ALA A 196 41.14 -8.24 -9.37
C ALA A 196 42.20 -7.54 -8.50
N ALA A 197 42.52 -8.06 -7.31
CA ALA A 197 43.48 -7.46 -6.39
C ALA A 197 44.89 -7.28 -6.98
N ILE A 198 45.26 -8.02 -8.03
CA ILE A 198 46.57 -7.85 -8.70
C ILE A 198 46.60 -6.73 -9.75
N ASP A 199 45.42 -6.22 -10.13
CA ASP A 199 45.24 -5.19 -11.16
C ASP A 199 44.65 -3.89 -10.57
N ASP A 200 43.83 -3.98 -9.52
CA ASP A 200 43.16 -2.87 -8.84
C ASP A 200 44.00 -2.37 -7.64
N PRO A 201 44.53 -1.13 -7.66
CA PRO A 201 45.39 -0.60 -6.60
C PRO A 201 44.75 -0.54 -5.22
N GLU A 202 43.49 -0.11 -5.13
CA GLU A 202 42.78 0.00 -3.84
C GLU A 202 42.50 -1.40 -3.27
N LEU A 203 42.11 -2.34 -4.14
CA LEU A 203 41.91 -3.72 -3.71
C LEU A 203 43.23 -4.39 -3.32
N ASN A 204 44.34 -4.08 -3.98
CA ASN A 204 45.66 -4.53 -3.57
C ASN A 204 46.01 -4.02 -2.17
N GLU A 205 45.77 -2.74 -1.90
CA GLU A 205 46.01 -2.13 -0.59
C GLU A 205 45.18 -2.79 0.52
N ILE A 206 43.92 -3.17 0.25
CA ILE A 206 43.09 -3.95 1.19
C ILE A 206 43.78 -5.27 1.57
N PHE A 207 44.30 -6.00 0.58
CA PHE A 207 44.96 -7.28 0.82
C PHE A 207 46.29 -7.09 1.56
N LEU A 208 47.05 -6.04 1.23
CA LEU A 208 48.27 -5.68 1.95
C LEU A 208 47.98 -5.22 3.38
N ALA A 209 46.85 -4.55 3.62
CA ALA A 209 46.42 -4.22 4.98
C ALA A 209 46.16 -5.48 5.81
N TRP A 210 45.49 -6.49 5.25
CA TRP A 210 45.35 -7.80 5.91
C TRP A 210 46.70 -8.49 6.14
N GLU A 211 47.60 -8.43 5.16
CA GLU A 211 48.96 -8.98 5.25
C GLU A 211 49.82 -8.29 6.34
N THR A 212 49.63 -6.97 6.54
CA THR A 212 50.30 -6.20 7.60
C THR A 212 49.70 -6.49 8.98
N ILE A 213 48.38 -6.74 9.06
CA ILE A 213 47.69 -7.10 10.32
C ILE A 213 48.10 -8.51 10.77
N GLU A 214 48.05 -9.47 9.86
CA GLU A 214 48.42 -10.86 10.12
C GLU A 214 49.22 -11.42 8.94
N GLU A 215 50.42 -11.94 9.24
CA GLU A 215 51.33 -12.47 8.23
C GLU A 215 50.63 -13.56 7.39
N LYS A 216 50.75 -13.45 6.06
CA LYS A 216 50.17 -14.35 5.05
C LYS A 216 48.66 -14.30 4.92
N TRP A 217 47.93 -13.46 5.65
CA TRP A 217 46.47 -13.48 5.60
C TRP A 217 45.89 -12.99 4.27
N GLY A 218 46.42 -11.88 3.74
CA GLY A 218 46.02 -11.36 2.42
C GLY A 218 46.42 -12.29 1.29
N THR A 219 47.68 -12.75 1.30
CA THR A 219 48.22 -13.63 0.27
C THR A 219 47.54 -15.00 0.24
N ARG A 220 47.29 -15.61 1.41
CA ARG A 220 46.57 -16.91 1.50
C ARG A 220 45.14 -16.79 1.01
N PHE A 221 44.44 -15.71 1.37
CA PHE A 221 43.10 -15.46 0.87
C PHE A 221 43.08 -15.37 -0.66
N TRP A 222 44.03 -14.64 -1.27
CA TRP A 222 44.13 -14.54 -2.73
C TRP A 222 44.39 -15.89 -3.40
N LEU A 223 45.35 -16.67 -2.88
CA LEU A 223 45.67 -18.00 -3.42
C LEU A 223 44.48 -18.96 -3.30
N GLN A 224 43.76 -18.91 -2.17
CA GLN A 224 42.56 -19.72 -1.97
C GLN A 224 41.43 -19.30 -2.93
N MET A 225 41.27 -17.99 -3.17
CA MET A 225 40.34 -17.49 -4.18
C MET A 225 40.71 -18.01 -5.57
N GLN A 226 41.99 -17.96 -5.96
CA GLN A 226 42.46 -18.53 -7.22
C GLN A 226 42.13 -20.02 -7.38
N GLU A 227 42.28 -20.81 -6.32
CA GLU A 227 41.94 -22.25 -6.33
C GLU A 227 40.43 -22.49 -6.50
N MET A 228 39.60 -21.63 -5.90
CA MET A 228 38.13 -21.78 -5.90
C MET A 228 37.43 -21.10 -7.07
N THR A 229 38.08 -20.18 -7.78
CA THR A 229 37.49 -19.49 -8.92
C THR A 229 37.20 -20.49 -10.05
N PRO A 230 35.99 -20.47 -10.64
CA PRO A 230 35.65 -21.30 -11.77
C PRO A 230 36.54 -21.05 -12.99
N TYR A 231 36.84 -22.10 -13.76
CA TYR A 231 37.62 -21.98 -15.00
C TYR A 231 36.93 -21.10 -16.07
N GLU A 232 35.60 -21.08 -16.05
CA GLU A 232 34.79 -20.27 -16.99
C GLU A 232 34.69 -18.79 -16.57
N ASP A 233 35.20 -18.41 -15.40
CA ASP A 233 35.18 -17.03 -14.93
C ASP A 233 36.11 -16.14 -15.79
N PRO A 234 35.63 -15.00 -16.33
CA PRO A 234 36.47 -14.10 -17.13
C PRO A 234 37.71 -13.56 -16.40
N ALA A 235 37.68 -13.46 -15.07
CA ALA A 235 38.82 -13.04 -14.26
C ALA A 235 39.83 -14.18 -14.04
N PHE A 236 39.45 -15.44 -14.29
CA PHE A 236 40.30 -16.60 -14.09
C PHE A 236 41.35 -16.74 -15.20
N SER A 237 42.61 -16.78 -14.79
CA SER A 237 43.71 -17.25 -15.63
C SER A 237 44.69 -18.01 -14.73
N ALA A 238 44.95 -19.27 -15.09
CA ALA A 238 45.85 -20.16 -14.35
C ALA A 238 47.29 -19.62 -14.22
N TRP A 239 47.64 -18.61 -15.02
CA TRP A 239 48.97 -17.97 -15.04
C TRP A 239 49.04 -16.70 -14.17
N ARG A 240 47.95 -16.28 -13.54
CA ARG A 240 47.96 -15.12 -12.61
C ARG A 240 48.78 -15.48 -11.37
N VAL A 241 49.55 -14.52 -10.87
CA VAL A 241 50.39 -14.65 -9.67
C VAL A 241 50.17 -13.42 -8.81
N TRP A 242 50.15 -13.61 -7.49
CA TRP A 242 50.08 -12.52 -6.51
C TRP A 242 51.19 -11.49 -6.74
N ARG A 243 50.84 -10.20 -6.68
CA ARG A 243 51.75 -9.07 -6.87
C ARG A 243 51.37 -7.94 -5.92
N GLU A 244 52.38 -7.30 -5.33
CA GLU A 244 52.21 -6.08 -4.54
C GLU A 244 52.45 -4.90 -5.49
N ILE A 245 51.38 -4.19 -5.82
CA ILE A 245 51.41 -3.08 -6.79
C ILE A 245 51.33 -1.70 -6.11
N VAL A 246 51.07 -1.68 -4.81
CA VAL A 246 51.05 -0.50 -3.95
C VAL A 246 51.89 -0.76 -2.69
N PRO A 247 52.39 0.28 -1.99
CA PRO A 247 53.13 0.10 -0.75
C PRO A 247 52.24 -0.50 0.35
N ARG A 248 52.85 -1.30 1.23
CA ARG A 248 52.16 -1.82 2.42
C ARG A 248 51.90 -0.71 3.44
N PRO A 249 50.81 -0.79 4.22
CA PRO A 249 50.62 0.09 5.38
C PRO A 249 51.79 -0.03 6.36
N GLU A 250 52.15 1.09 6.99
CA GLU A 250 53.34 1.21 7.86
C GLU A 250 53.26 0.37 9.14
N SER A 251 52.03 0.10 9.62
CA SER A 251 51.79 -0.69 10.82
C SER A 251 50.44 -1.42 10.75
N PRO A 252 50.22 -2.43 11.61
CA PRO A 252 48.91 -3.09 11.75
C PRO A 252 47.79 -2.09 12.03
N GLU A 253 48.04 -1.08 12.87
CA GLU A 253 47.07 -0.04 13.21
C GLU A 253 46.72 0.83 12.00
N ALA A 254 47.72 1.15 11.15
CA ALA A 254 47.49 1.85 9.89
C ALA A 254 46.63 1.02 8.92
N GLY A 255 46.88 -0.30 8.85
CA GLY A 255 46.05 -1.23 8.08
C GLY A 255 44.60 -1.30 8.56
N VAL A 256 44.38 -1.41 9.87
CA VAL A 256 43.03 -1.40 10.47
C VAL A 256 42.33 -0.05 10.21
N ALA A 257 43.04 1.07 10.35
CA ALA A 257 42.49 2.40 10.10
C ALA A 257 42.08 2.58 8.64
N PHE A 258 42.87 2.07 7.69
CA PHE A 258 42.55 2.07 6.27
C PHE A 258 41.27 1.29 5.96
N LEU A 259 41.17 0.04 6.44
CA LEU A 259 39.98 -0.80 6.25
C LEU A 259 38.73 -0.17 6.88
N ARG A 260 38.87 0.43 8.07
CA ARG A 260 37.79 1.16 8.74
C ARG A 260 37.35 2.37 7.92
N GLY A 261 38.29 3.15 7.37
CA GLY A 261 38.01 4.32 6.54
C GLY A 261 37.21 3.98 5.29
N ILE A 262 37.48 2.83 4.66
CA ILE A 262 36.66 2.33 3.54
C ILE A 262 35.22 2.06 4.01
N ALA A 263 35.05 1.34 5.12
CA ALA A 263 33.72 1.04 5.65
C ALA A 263 32.94 2.30 6.04
N GLU A 264 33.61 3.29 6.65
CA GLU A 264 32.99 4.58 7.02
C GLU A 264 32.56 5.38 5.79
N ARG A 265 33.40 5.45 4.75
CA ARG A 265 33.09 6.10 3.48
C ARG A 265 31.88 5.46 2.78
N GLU A 266 31.82 4.14 2.72
CA GLU A 266 30.68 3.45 2.10
C GLU A 266 29.39 3.60 2.92
N ILE A 267 29.48 3.65 4.25
CA ILE A 267 28.34 3.94 5.12
C ILE A 267 27.79 5.34 4.83
N GLU A 268 28.65 6.36 4.77
CA GLU A 268 28.25 7.74 4.48
C GLU A 268 27.60 7.84 3.08
N ARG A 269 28.25 7.27 2.06
CA ARG A 269 27.70 7.24 0.69
C ARG A 269 26.31 6.60 0.62
N LEU A 270 26.11 5.48 1.31
CA LEU A 270 24.83 4.76 1.31
C LEU A 270 23.76 5.49 2.12
N GLN A 271 24.14 6.22 3.17
CA GLN A 271 23.22 7.08 3.93
C GLN A 271 22.71 8.24 3.06
N ASP A 272 23.59 8.87 2.29
CA ASP A 272 23.20 9.93 1.35
C ASP A 272 22.29 9.38 0.24
N LEU A 273 22.68 8.25 -0.37
CA LEU A 273 21.88 7.59 -1.39
C LEU A 273 20.48 7.20 -0.89
N LEU A 274 20.35 6.78 0.37
CA LEU A 274 19.06 6.44 0.96
C LEU A 274 18.10 7.63 1.00
N VAL A 275 18.60 8.84 1.27
CA VAL A 275 17.77 10.06 1.27
C VAL A 275 17.16 10.28 -0.12
N ASP A 276 17.97 10.21 -1.17
CA ASP A 276 17.53 10.40 -2.55
C ASP A 276 16.50 9.32 -2.96
N LEU A 277 16.77 8.06 -2.63
CA LEU A 277 15.89 6.95 -2.98
C LEU A 277 14.56 6.99 -2.23
N GLU A 278 14.54 7.44 -0.97
CA GLU A 278 13.30 7.59 -0.19
C GLU A 278 12.41 8.70 -0.74
N GLU A 279 12.99 9.78 -1.27
CA GLU A 279 12.24 10.83 -1.98
C GLU A 279 11.58 10.29 -3.25
N ILE A 280 12.34 9.60 -4.10
CA ILE A 280 11.83 8.96 -5.33
C ILE A 280 10.75 7.92 -5.00
N GLU A 281 10.97 7.07 -3.99
CA GLU A 281 9.96 6.10 -3.57
C GLU A 281 8.68 6.79 -3.07
N GLY A 282 8.79 7.95 -2.42
CA GLY A 282 7.64 8.76 -2.01
C GLY A 282 6.73 9.11 -3.19
N GLU A 283 7.32 9.51 -4.32
CA GLU A 283 6.61 9.82 -5.56
C GLU A 283 5.99 8.56 -6.19
N ASP A 284 6.76 7.49 -6.35
CA ASP A 284 6.30 6.21 -6.89
C ASP A 284 5.15 5.61 -6.07
N ALA A 285 5.24 5.72 -4.73
CA ALA A 285 4.22 5.24 -3.81
C ALA A 285 2.91 6.02 -3.98
N MET A 286 3.00 7.33 -4.27
CA MET A 286 1.84 8.17 -4.57
C MET A 286 1.20 7.77 -5.89
N GLU A 287 1.98 7.57 -6.95
CA GLU A 287 1.46 7.14 -8.25
C GLU A 287 0.80 5.75 -8.14
N LEU A 288 1.45 4.79 -7.48
CA LEU A 288 0.90 3.46 -7.23
C LEU A 288 -0.41 3.54 -6.44
N ALA A 289 -0.48 4.44 -5.45
CA ALA A 289 -1.71 4.66 -4.69
C ALA A 289 -2.83 5.22 -5.57
N GLU A 290 -2.53 6.17 -6.46
CA GLU A 290 -3.50 6.71 -7.42
C GLU A 290 -4.00 5.64 -8.38
N GLN A 291 -3.10 4.86 -8.99
CA GLN A 291 -3.47 3.73 -9.86
C GLN A 291 -4.34 2.70 -9.12
N ALA A 292 -4.03 2.42 -7.85
CA ALA A 292 -4.81 1.50 -7.02
C ALA A 292 -6.15 2.09 -6.53
N SER A 293 -6.27 3.42 -6.47
CA SER A 293 -7.48 4.15 -6.08
C SER A 293 -8.59 4.08 -7.12
N PHE A 294 -8.25 3.77 -8.38
CA PHE A 294 -9.23 3.45 -9.40
C PHE A 294 -9.44 1.93 -9.50
N SER A 295 -10.70 1.49 -9.62
CA SER A 295 -11.01 0.07 -9.79
C SER A 295 -12.16 -0.16 -10.75
N ALA A 296 -11.82 -0.74 -11.90
CA ALA A 296 -12.76 -1.20 -12.93
C ALA A 296 -13.30 -2.62 -12.66
N SER A 297 -13.09 -3.20 -11.47
CA SER A 297 -13.56 -4.57 -11.20
C SER A 297 -15.09 -4.66 -11.10
N ASP A 298 -15.64 -5.83 -11.44
CA ASP A 298 -17.08 -6.16 -11.34
C ASP A 298 -17.71 -5.74 -10.00
N THR A 299 -16.98 -5.91 -8.91
CA THR A 299 -17.44 -5.53 -7.57
C THR A 299 -17.70 -4.03 -7.45
N PHE A 300 -16.79 -3.21 -7.99
CA PHE A 300 -16.91 -1.76 -8.00
C PHE A 300 -17.93 -1.30 -9.03
N GLU A 301 -18.04 -1.97 -10.18
CA GLU A 301 -19.14 -1.68 -11.10
C GLU A 301 -20.51 -1.94 -10.48
N ARG A 302 -20.67 -3.03 -9.75
CA ARG A 302 -21.92 -3.33 -9.04
C ARG A 302 -22.24 -2.29 -7.96
N LEU A 303 -21.21 -1.80 -7.26
CA LEU A 303 -21.33 -0.72 -6.27
C LEU A 303 -21.76 0.60 -6.94
N ARG A 304 -21.08 1.01 -8.02
CA ARG A 304 -21.45 2.19 -8.81
C ARG A 304 -22.87 2.10 -9.34
N ARG A 305 -23.26 0.96 -9.92
CA ARG A 305 -24.65 0.73 -10.39
C ARG A 305 -25.67 0.83 -9.25
N PHE A 306 -25.32 0.34 -8.06
CA PHE A 306 -26.15 0.48 -6.86
C PHE A 306 -26.29 1.94 -6.43
N GLN A 307 -25.18 2.68 -6.31
CA GLN A 307 -25.18 4.11 -6.00
C GLN A 307 -26.01 4.88 -7.04
N THR A 308 -25.76 4.71 -8.34
CA THR A 308 -26.55 5.35 -9.42
C THR A 308 -28.04 5.00 -9.34
N ALA A 309 -28.42 3.77 -8.97
CA ALA A 309 -29.81 3.40 -8.79
C ALA A 309 -30.43 4.12 -7.58
N ARG A 310 -29.75 4.14 -6.43
CA ARG A 310 -30.20 4.83 -5.22
C ARG A 310 -30.28 6.35 -5.39
N THR A 311 -29.31 6.98 -6.05
CA THR A 311 -29.36 8.40 -6.40
C THR A 311 -30.57 8.72 -7.28
N ARG A 312 -30.87 7.89 -8.28
CA ARG A 312 -32.07 8.08 -9.11
C ARG A 312 -33.35 7.94 -8.29
N ASP A 313 -33.42 6.97 -7.38
CA ASP A 313 -34.58 6.79 -6.50
C ASP A 313 -34.75 7.98 -5.54
N LEU A 314 -33.66 8.54 -5.02
CA LEU A 314 -33.67 9.74 -4.19
C LEU A 314 -34.25 10.93 -4.95
N LEU A 315 -33.69 11.22 -6.13
CA LEU A 315 -34.13 12.34 -6.97
C LEU A 315 -35.60 12.20 -7.38
N ARG A 316 -36.05 10.99 -7.72
CA ARG A 316 -37.47 10.72 -8.02
C ARG A 316 -38.37 10.95 -6.81
N THR A 317 -37.94 10.57 -5.61
CA THR A 317 -38.72 10.77 -4.39
C THR A 317 -38.91 12.26 -4.09
N ILE A 318 -37.83 13.05 -4.22
CA ILE A 318 -37.86 14.51 -4.03
C ILE A 318 -38.71 15.20 -5.11
N ASP A 319 -38.59 14.79 -6.38
CA ASP A 319 -39.39 15.34 -7.48
C ASP A 319 -40.88 15.05 -7.31
N LEU A 320 -41.25 13.84 -6.86
CA LEU A 320 -42.64 13.48 -6.54
C LEU A 320 -43.20 14.36 -5.42
N LEU A 321 -42.44 14.54 -4.33
CA LEU A 321 -42.83 15.44 -3.24
C LEU A 321 -43.07 16.87 -3.74
N THR A 322 -42.15 17.38 -4.58
CA THR A 322 -42.27 18.71 -5.17
C THR A 322 -43.51 18.85 -6.07
N LYS A 323 -43.83 17.81 -6.83
CA LYS A 323 -45.03 17.78 -7.70
C LYS A 323 -46.32 17.77 -6.89
N ILE A 324 -46.39 16.98 -5.81
CA ILE A 324 -47.54 16.94 -4.91
C ILE A 324 -47.79 18.34 -4.32
N ARG A 325 -46.75 18.98 -3.77
CA ARG A 325 -46.83 20.34 -3.23
C ARG A 325 -47.32 21.37 -4.24
N LYS A 326 -46.84 21.30 -5.48
CA LYS A 326 -47.31 22.18 -6.56
C LYS A 326 -48.78 21.93 -6.88
N ALA A 327 -49.21 20.67 -6.95
CA ALA A 327 -50.61 20.32 -7.23
C ALA A 327 -51.54 20.82 -6.11
N GLU A 328 -51.16 20.67 -4.84
CA GLU A 328 -51.92 21.18 -3.69
C GLU A 328 -51.97 22.72 -3.69
N ALA A 329 -50.86 23.40 -3.98
CA ALA A 329 -50.82 24.86 -4.12
C ALA A 329 -51.65 25.40 -5.31
N HIS A 330 -51.80 24.60 -6.37
CA HIS A 330 -52.68 24.93 -7.50
C HIS A 330 -54.16 24.69 -7.16
N ALA A 331 -54.47 23.63 -6.40
CA ALA A 331 -55.83 23.33 -5.94
C ALA A 331 -56.34 24.35 -4.89
N SER A 332 -55.44 24.96 -4.11
CA SER A 332 -55.78 25.99 -3.12
C SER A 332 -55.94 27.41 -3.69
N LYS A 333 -55.62 27.65 -4.98
CA LYS A 333 -55.86 28.95 -5.63
C LYS A 333 -57.36 29.14 -5.94
N PRO A 334 -58.00 30.23 -5.47
CA PRO A 334 -59.40 30.48 -5.78
C PRO A 334 -59.61 30.73 -7.28
N GLU A 335 -60.55 29.99 -7.84
CA GLU A 335 -60.94 30.09 -9.24
C GLU A 335 -61.48 31.50 -9.54
N LYS A 336 -60.70 32.33 -10.25
CA LYS A 336 -61.18 33.62 -10.76
C LYS A 336 -62.27 33.36 -11.81
N LYS A 337 -63.53 33.34 -11.35
CA LYS A 337 -64.75 33.36 -12.16
C LYS A 337 -64.66 34.45 -13.25
N ARG A 338 -64.32 34.06 -14.49
CA ARG A 338 -64.67 34.85 -15.68
C ARG A 338 -66.15 34.64 -15.97
N ARG A 339 -67.02 35.35 -15.25
CA ARG A 339 -68.40 35.57 -15.69
C ARG A 339 -68.37 36.65 -16.78
N ARG A 340 -68.37 36.25 -18.06
CA ARG A 340 -68.86 37.10 -19.15
C ARG A 340 -70.24 36.55 -19.54
N ASN A 341 -71.29 37.24 -19.09
CA ASN A 341 -72.65 37.00 -19.57
C ASN A 341 -72.71 37.30 -21.08
N PRO A 342 -73.40 36.49 -21.90
CA PRO A 342 -73.59 36.78 -23.32
C PRO A 342 -74.75 37.78 -23.47
N ILE A 343 -74.47 38.96 -24.03
CA ILE A 343 -75.51 39.84 -24.54
C ILE A 343 -76.05 39.22 -25.83
N ARG A 344 -77.34 38.85 -25.83
CA ARG A 344 -78.10 38.46 -27.02
C ARG A 344 -78.14 39.61 -28.03
N ARG A 345 -77.82 39.35 -29.29
CA ARG A 345 -78.21 40.18 -30.45
C ARG A 345 -79.02 39.33 -31.45
N PRO A 346 -80.04 39.89 -32.11
CA PRO A 346 -80.97 39.16 -32.98
C PRO A 346 -80.40 38.92 -34.40
N PRO A 347 -81.06 38.09 -35.24
CA PRO A 347 -80.42 37.39 -36.34
C PRO A 347 -80.41 38.22 -37.64
N GLY A 348 -79.30 38.12 -38.38
CA GLY A 348 -79.17 38.65 -39.73
C GLY A 348 -78.24 37.76 -40.57
N SER A 349 -78.85 37.06 -41.51
CA SER A 349 -78.34 36.55 -42.81
C SER A 349 -77.00 37.13 -43.29
N ARG A 350 -76.09 36.44 -43.99
CA ARG A 350 -76.15 35.29 -44.91
C ARG A 350 -74.70 34.81 -45.18
N SER A 351 -74.55 33.51 -45.41
CA SER A 351 -73.43 32.69 -45.93
C SER A 351 -72.75 33.18 -47.25
N PRO A 352 -71.75 32.47 -47.86
CA PRO A 352 -70.58 31.75 -47.33
C PRO A 352 -69.26 31.86 -48.17
N ALA A 353 -68.19 31.24 -47.63
CA ALA A 353 -67.14 30.44 -48.30
C ALA A 353 -65.87 31.12 -48.88
N PRO A 354 -64.75 30.40 -49.12
CA PRO A 354 -64.41 29.01 -48.75
C PRO A 354 -63.08 28.81 -47.99
N ARG A 355 -62.92 27.58 -47.50
CA ARG A 355 -61.70 27.00 -46.91
C ARG A 355 -60.71 26.49 -47.98
N ARG A 356 -59.50 26.18 -47.47
CA ARG A 356 -58.47 25.20 -47.90
C ARG A 356 -57.29 25.84 -48.64
N THR A 357 -56.03 25.47 -48.40
CA THR A 357 -55.39 24.23 -47.91
C THR A 357 -53.95 24.56 -47.46
N GLY A 358 -53.30 23.69 -46.67
CA GLY A 358 -51.88 23.80 -46.30
C GLY A 358 -50.90 23.62 -47.49
N PRO A 359 -49.59 23.35 -47.31
CA PRO A 359 -49.04 22.41 -46.33
C PRO A 359 -47.71 22.86 -45.66
N THR A 360 -47.04 21.86 -45.10
CA THR A 360 -46.01 21.74 -44.07
C THR A 360 -44.54 21.92 -44.52
N ARG A 361 -43.63 21.87 -43.51
CA ARG A 361 -42.13 21.81 -43.50
C ARG A 361 -41.46 23.21 -43.54
N SER A 362 -40.36 23.51 -42.83
CA SER A 362 -39.32 22.73 -42.15
C SER A 362 -38.51 23.64 -41.18
N LYS A 363 -37.85 23.01 -40.20
CA LYS A 363 -36.74 23.49 -39.32
C LYS A 363 -35.59 24.18 -40.11
N PRO A 364 -34.66 24.98 -39.50
CA PRO A 364 -33.90 24.61 -38.28
C PRO A 364 -33.55 25.73 -37.26
N TRP A 365 -33.16 25.28 -36.06
CA TRP A 365 -32.53 26.09 -35.02
C TRP A 365 -31.00 26.03 -35.16
N SER A 366 -30.36 27.20 -35.19
CA SER A 366 -28.92 27.38 -35.00
C SER A 366 -28.62 27.68 -33.53
N LEU A 367 -27.61 26.98 -33.00
CA LEU A 367 -27.01 27.14 -31.68
C LEU A 367 -26.40 28.54 -31.49
N ARG A 368 -26.63 29.13 -30.31
CA ARG A 368 -25.71 30.09 -29.68
C ARG A 368 -25.51 29.70 -28.23
N ALA A 369 -24.27 29.36 -27.90
CA ALA A 369 -23.76 29.14 -26.57
C ALA A 369 -23.10 30.43 -26.06
N TRP A 370 -23.36 30.84 -24.82
CA TRP A 370 -22.51 31.79 -24.09
C TRP A 370 -22.36 31.35 -22.61
N PRO A 371 -21.20 31.62 -21.98
CA PRO A 371 -20.73 30.99 -20.75
C PRO A 371 -21.15 31.77 -19.49
N ILE A 372 -21.18 31.11 -18.32
CA ILE A 372 -21.33 31.79 -17.03
C ILE A 372 -20.12 31.47 -16.14
N THR A 373 -19.35 32.53 -15.90
CA THR A 373 -18.23 32.63 -14.97
C THR A 373 -18.68 32.61 -13.51
N TRP A 374 -17.96 31.89 -12.67
CA TRP A 374 -18.07 31.91 -11.21
C TRP A 374 -17.17 33.00 -10.62
N ARG A 375 -17.74 33.93 -9.85
CA ARG A 375 -17.14 34.57 -8.66
C ARG A 375 -18.14 35.54 -8.02
N SER A 376 -18.49 35.31 -6.76
CA SER A 376 -18.10 36.19 -5.63
C SER A 376 -18.99 36.00 -4.41
N CYS A 377 -18.40 35.63 -3.28
CA CYS A 377 -18.83 36.06 -1.94
C CYS A 377 -17.69 35.85 -0.94
N TRP A 378 -16.69 36.76 -0.90
CA TRP A 378 -15.75 36.93 0.22
C TRP A 378 -15.24 38.38 0.24
N ARG A 379 -15.60 39.13 1.29
CA ARG A 379 -15.01 40.39 1.81
C ARG A 379 -15.52 40.47 3.26
N ARG A 380 -14.76 40.78 4.31
CA ARG A 380 -13.52 41.56 4.50
C ARG A 380 -12.76 41.00 5.73
N GLY A 381 -11.46 41.27 5.84
CA GLY A 381 -10.85 41.50 7.15
C GLY A 381 -9.37 41.18 7.33
N LYS A 382 -8.52 42.20 7.08
CA LYS A 382 -7.19 42.47 7.69
C LYS A 382 -5.98 41.62 7.27
N GLY A 383 -4.97 42.33 6.78
CA GLY A 383 -3.66 41.83 6.36
C GLY A 383 -2.69 41.52 7.52
N PRO A 384 -1.47 41.08 7.20
CA PRO A 384 -0.52 40.53 8.16
C PRO A 384 0.29 41.64 8.85
N PRO A 385 0.71 41.48 10.12
CA PRO A 385 1.66 42.38 10.74
C PRO A 385 3.11 41.90 10.58
N GLU A 386 3.99 42.89 10.51
CA GLU A 386 5.45 42.83 10.50
C GLU A 386 6.05 42.42 11.86
N HIS A 387 7.34 42.10 11.84
CA HIS A 387 8.24 41.70 12.93
C HIS A 387 8.22 42.63 14.18
N PRO A 388 8.73 42.10 15.31
CA PRO A 388 9.83 42.81 15.96
C PRO A 388 10.99 41.92 16.43
N GLU A 389 12.16 42.56 16.49
CA GLU A 389 13.46 42.06 16.94
C GLU A 389 13.57 41.89 18.47
N THR A 390 14.66 41.19 18.84
CA THR A 390 15.41 41.19 20.11
C THR A 390 14.96 40.25 21.24
N ALA A 391 15.77 39.20 21.49
CA ALA A 391 16.48 39.04 22.76
C ALA A 391 17.33 37.74 22.82
N ARG A 392 18.63 37.95 23.10
CA ARG A 392 19.50 37.15 24.00
C ARG A 392 20.03 35.78 23.53
N THR A 393 21.28 35.84 23.07
CA THR A 393 22.31 34.80 23.21
C THR A 393 22.65 34.51 24.67
N LYS A 394 22.70 33.21 25.07
CA LYS A 394 23.57 32.61 26.10
C LYS A 394 23.69 31.07 25.86
N PRO A 395 24.74 30.40 26.38
CA PRO A 395 25.43 29.29 25.71
C PRO A 395 25.10 27.87 26.21
N MET A 396 25.60 26.87 25.45
CA MET A 396 25.95 25.46 25.75
C MET A 396 25.36 24.80 27.01
N ASP A 397 24.64 23.69 26.83
CA ASP A 397 25.07 22.35 27.28
C ASP A 397 24.00 21.27 26.94
N GLU A 398 24.47 20.02 26.81
CA GLU A 398 23.73 18.75 26.69
C GLU A 398 23.35 18.22 25.29
N ILE A 399 24.24 17.35 24.79
CA ILE A 399 24.03 16.39 23.69
C ILE A 399 23.06 15.28 24.16
N PRO A 400 21.93 14.99 23.47
CA PRO A 400 21.15 13.80 23.77
C PRO A 400 21.77 12.56 23.10
N LYS A 401 22.12 11.55 23.93
CA LYS A 401 22.55 10.21 23.50
C LYS A 401 21.47 9.52 22.64
N PRO A 402 21.81 8.81 21.55
CA PRO A 402 20.82 8.04 20.80
C PRO A 402 20.44 6.75 21.56
N LEU A 403 19.15 6.62 21.87
CA LEU A 403 18.53 5.41 22.43
C LEU A 403 18.38 4.32 21.35
N TYR A 404 19.45 3.59 21.03
CA TYR A 404 19.33 2.32 20.32
C TYR A 404 18.90 1.22 21.29
N ARG A 405 17.59 0.93 21.33
CA ARG A 405 17.03 -0.21 22.08
C ARG A 405 16.92 -1.41 21.14
N PHE A 406 17.96 -2.24 21.12
CA PHE A 406 17.92 -3.58 20.51
C PHE A 406 16.79 -4.41 21.13
N ARG A 407 15.75 -4.73 20.36
CA ARG A 407 14.78 -5.78 20.71
C ARG A 407 15.32 -7.13 20.24
N LEU A 408 16.07 -7.79 21.11
CA LEU A 408 16.33 -9.23 21.01
C LEU A 408 15.02 -9.98 21.25
N ASN A 409 14.34 -10.39 20.17
CA ASN A 409 13.25 -11.36 20.26
C ASN A 409 13.84 -12.72 20.63
N ARG A 410 13.79 -13.01 21.93
CA ARG A 410 14.13 -14.30 22.54
C ARG A 410 13.18 -15.38 21.99
N TRP A 411 13.66 -16.13 21.01
CA TRP A 411 13.04 -17.38 20.55
C TRP A 411 13.08 -18.39 21.71
N ARG A 412 11.92 -18.84 22.19
CA ARG A 412 11.82 -19.94 23.18
C ARG A 412 11.72 -21.26 22.42
N PRO A 413 12.62 -22.24 22.64
CA PRO A 413 12.38 -23.60 22.20
C PRO A 413 11.25 -24.20 23.06
N GLY A 414 10.25 -24.79 22.40
CA GLY A 414 9.19 -25.55 23.07
C GLY A 414 9.78 -26.76 23.80
N SER A 415 9.41 -26.91 25.07
CA SER A 415 9.71 -28.10 25.88
C SER A 415 9.04 -29.35 25.28
N PRO A 416 9.74 -30.49 25.16
CA PRO A 416 9.14 -31.75 24.75
C PRO A 416 8.34 -32.35 25.91
N ARG A 417 7.03 -32.55 25.71
CA ARG A 417 6.23 -33.44 26.57
C ARG A 417 6.72 -34.87 26.39
N ALA A 418 7.52 -35.34 27.34
CA ALA A 418 7.75 -36.75 27.58
C ALA A 418 6.39 -37.42 27.85
N LYS A 419 6.03 -38.41 27.03
CA LYS A 419 5.03 -39.40 27.39
C LYS A 419 5.76 -40.55 28.08
N GLU A 420 5.36 -40.79 29.32
CA GLU A 420 5.71 -41.94 30.12
C GLU A 420 5.45 -43.24 29.34
N ALA A 421 6.49 -44.06 29.20
CA ALA A 421 6.38 -45.44 28.79
C ALA A 421 6.05 -46.27 30.05
N ASN A 422 4.92 -46.97 30.02
CA ASN A 422 4.52 -47.95 31.02
C ASN A 422 5.02 -49.34 30.58
N PRO A 423 5.84 -50.06 31.38
CA PRO A 423 6.25 -51.42 31.05
C PRO A 423 5.42 -52.44 31.84
N ALA A 424 4.57 -53.23 31.17
CA ALA A 424 4.10 -54.51 31.73
C ALA A 424 3.38 -55.39 30.69
N ARG A 425 3.87 -56.64 30.56
CA ARG A 425 3.24 -57.88 30.04
C ARG A 425 3.02 -57.92 28.51
N GLY A 426 3.38 -58.97 27.76
CA GLY A 426 3.75 -60.34 28.09
C GLY A 426 3.12 -61.29 27.06
N SER A 427 3.96 -62.10 26.41
CA SER A 427 3.66 -63.33 25.64
C SER A 427 2.76 -63.26 24.40
N ARG A 428 3.32 -63.66 23.24
CA ARG A 428 3.03 -64.92 22.50
C ARG A 428 3.49 -64.78 21.04
N GLY A 429 4.16 -65.80 20.53
CA GLY A 429 4.49 -66.00 19.12
C GLY A 429 5.99 -66.01 18.87
#